data_AF-A0A951T7D1-F1
#
_entry.id   AF-A0A951T7D1-F1
#
_cell.length_a   1.000
_cell.length_b   1.000
_cell.length_c   1.000
_cell.angle_alpha   90.00
_cell.angle_beta   90.00
_cell.angle_gamma   90.00
#
_symmetry.space_group_name_H-M   'P 1'
#
loop_
_entity.id
_entity.type
_entity.pdbx_description
1 polymer ?
#
loop_
_entity_poly.entity_id
_entity_poly.type
_entity_poly.pdbx_seq_one_letter_code
_entity_poly.pdbx_strand_id
1 'polypeptide(L)'
;MPEKKNESGSAIDRQDIMFAVLLGVAAVTVKLAGRGLPGWDVTRTTTDILLSTITVAYITARARRTPEKLDAWGLSTPLTPAAWLVFVLLLGLSVVSLAACGTLISGSVAFIPAHPAQMIEYIPAAFPQQFVLCSILLASLATLPAFRGQWRLPLFVGVLFSIAHFWTPARIPGTIVPVQMLITLPAGAGAAWYFLRFRSILPLTAIHAVFYPLMHYWIERQL
;
A
#
# COMPACT_ATOMS: atom_id res chain seq x y z
N MET A 1 1.54 8.59 -44.11
CA MET A 1 2.51 7.86 -43.24
C MET A 1 1.71 6.86 -42.43
N PRO A 2 1.98 5.55 -42.52
CA PRO A 2 1.28 4.58 -41.69
C PRO A 2 1.65 4.84 -40.22
N GLU A 3 0.64 4.99 -39.36
CA GLU A 3 0.81 4.96 -37.92
C GLU A 3 1.55 3.66 -37.57
N LYS A 4 2.75 3.78 -37.00
CA LYS A 4 3.34 2.68 -36.24
C LYS A 4 2.36 2.38 -35.11
N LYS A 5 1.53 1.33 -35.26
CA LYS A 5 0.93 0.66 -34.12
C LYS A 5 2.10 0.27 -33.23
N ASN A 6 2.28 1.01 -32.13
CA ASN A 6 3.16 0.60 -31.06
C ASN A 6 2.57 -0.71 -30.52
N GLU A 7 3.05 -1.82 -31.05
CA GLU A 7 2.99 -3.14 -30.40
C GLU A 7 3.89 -3.14 -29.16
N SER A 8 3.83 -2.09 -28.34
CA SER A 8 4.25 -2.14 -26.94
C SER A 8 3.20 -2.93 -26.17
N GLY A 9 2.94 -4.16 -26.62
CA GLY A 9 2.15 -5.10 -25.87
C GLY A 9 2.91 -5.36 -24.58
N SER A 10 2.40 -4.78 -23.48
CA SER A 10 2.08 -5.57 -22.30
C SER A 10 3.25 -6.36 -21.67
N ALA A 11 4.51 -6.00 -21.95
CA ALA A 11 5.65 -6.71 -21.41
C ALA A 11 5.91 -6.20 -19.98
N ILE A 12 5.93 -7.13 -19.03
CA ILE A 12 6.34 -6.86 -17.65
C ILE A 12 7.73 -6.23 -17.69
N ASP A 13 7.87 -5.05 -17.09
CA ASP A 13 9.17 -4.38 -17.03
C ASP A 13 10.03 -5.03 -15.95
N ARG A 14 11.04 -5.80 -16.39
CA ARG A 14 11.95 -6.50 -15.51
C ARG A 14 12.71 -5.57 -14.56
N GLN A 15 12.99 -4.34 -14.98
CA GLN A 15 13.71 -3.39 -14.13
C GLN A 15 12.84 -2.95 -12.95
N ASP A 16 11.55 -2.69 -13.19
CA ASP A 16 10.59 -2.33 -12.16
C ASP A 16 10.39 -3.50 -11.17
N ILE A 17 10.24 -4.73 -11.68
CA ILE A 17 10.13 -5.93 -10.84
C ILE A 17 11.39 -6.17 -10.01
N MET A 18 12.58 -6.04 -10.61
CA MET A 18 13.85 -6.21 -9.90
C MET A 18 14.00 -5.17 -8.78
N PHE A 19 13.63 -3.91 -9.05
CA PHE A 19 13.62 -2.87 -8.04
C PHE A 19 12.69 -3.23 -6.87
N ALA A 20 11.45 -3.66 -7.15
CA ALA A 20 10.50 -4.08 -6.12
C ALA A 20 11.04 -5.24 -5.26
N VAL A 21 11.65 -6.25 -5.89
CA VAL A 21 12.26 -7.39 -5.18
C VAL A 21 13.42 -6.94 -4.30
N LEU A 22 14.34 -6.13 -4.84
CA LEU A 22 15.50 -5.64 -4.09
C LEU A 22 15.09 -4.75 -2.91
N LEU A 23 14.09 -3.88 -3.11
CA LEU A 23 13.55 -3.04 -2.03
C LEU A 23 12.92 -3.91 -0.93
N GLY A 24 12.18 -4.97 -1.31
CA GLY A 24 11.62 -5.93 -0.37
C GLY A 24 12.69 -6.70 0.42
N VAL A 25 13.73 -7.18 -0.26
CA VAL A 25 14.88 -7.85 0.38
C VAL A 25 15.59 -6.90 1.34
N ALA A 26 15.83 -5.65 0.95
CA ALA A 26 16.43 -4.64 1.81
C ALA A 26 15.57 -4.39 3.05
N ALA A 27 14.26 -4.18 2.87
CA ALA A 27 13.32 -3.96 3.98
C ALA A 27 13.30 -5.15 4.96
N VAL A 28 13.28 -6.39 4.46
CA VAL A 28 13.34 -7.60 5.29
C VAL A 28 14.67 -7.69 6.02
N THR A 29 15.78 -7.44 5.33
CA THR A 29 17.14 -7.52 5.92
C THR A 29 17.29 -6.51 7.04
N VAL A 30 16.91 -5.25 6.82
CA VAL A 30 16.96 -4.19 7.85
C VAL A 30 16.08 -4.56 9.05
N LYS A 31 14.88 -5.09 8.80
CA LYS A 31 13.97 -5.55 9.87
C LYS A 31 14.51 -6.73 10.67
N LEU A 32 15.23 -7.66 10.03
CA LEU A 32 15.88 -8.78 10.72
C LEU A 32 17.12 -8.32 11.49
N ALA A 33 17.93 -7.42 10.92
CA ALA A 33 19.11 -6.86 11.55
C ALA A 33 18.75 -6.09 12.83
N GLY A 34 17.74 -5.22 12.80
CA GLY A 34 17.27 -4.49 13.99
C GLY A 34 16.74 -5.40 15.12
N ARG A 35 16.35 -6.65 14.81
CA ARG A 35 15.98 -7.65 15.83
C ARG A 35 17.18 -8.42 16.37
N GLY A 36 18.16 -8.72 15.53
CA GLY A 36 19.33 -9.52 15.89
C GLY A 36 20.48 -8.72 16.51
N LEU A 37 20.53 -7.40 16.27
CA LEU A 37 21.61 -6.51 16.70
C LEU A 37 21.04 -5.32 17.49
N PRO A 38 20.64 -5.53 18.77
CA PRO A 38 19.99 -4.50 19.58
C PRO A 38 20.86 -3.27 19.87
N GLY A 39 22.17 -3.30 19.58
CA GLY A 39 23.07 -2.14 19.68
C GLY A 39 23.16 -1.27 18.42
N TRP A 40 22.45 -1.64 17.35
CA TRP A 40 22.31 -0.80 16.18
C TRP A 40 20.99 -0.04 16.32
N ASP A 41 21.04 1.29 16.50
CA ASP A 41 19.89 2.18 16.60
C ASP A 41 19.13 2.33 15.25
N VAL A 42 18.87 1.21 14.58
CA VAL A 42 18.05 1.14 13.37
C VAL A 42 16.60 1.21 13.79
N THR A 43 16.11 2.44 13.88
CA THR A 43 14.70 2.68 14.17
C THR A 43 13.84 2.35 12.94
N ARG A 44 12.55 2.13 13.21
CA ARG A 44 11.54 2.02 12.16
C ARG A 44 11.55 3.25 11.26
N THR A 45 11.61 4.42 11.85
CA THR A 45 11.58 5.73 11.20
C THR A 45 12.73 5.89 10.22
N THR A 46 13.96 5.55 10.65
CA THR A 46 15.14 5.54 9.79
C THR A 46 14.95 4.61 8.59
N THR A 47 14.39 3.42 8.83
CA THR A 47 14.12 2.43 7.77
C THR A 47 13.08 2.94 6.78
N ASP A 48 11.96 3.47 7.26
CA ASP A 48 10.85 3.95 6.44
C ASP A 48 11.25 5.17 5.60
N ILE A 49 12.04 6.10 6.17
CA ILE A 49 12.62 7.23 5.42
C ILE A 49 13.58 6.72 4.34
N LEU A 50 14.50 5.81 4.68
CA LEU A 50 15.48 5.26 3.74
C LEU A 50 14.78 4.58 2.55
N LEU A 51 13.79 3.72 2.80
CA LEU A 51 13.05 3.04 1.74
C LEU A 51 12.30 4.03 0.84
N SER A 52 11.73 5.08 1.41
CA SER A 52 11.07 6.15 0.66
C SER A 52 12.05 6.97 -0.18
N THR A 53 13.19 7.34 0.37
CA THR A 53 14.25 8.04 -0.36
C THR A 53 14.75 7.19 -1.54
N ILE A 54 15.02 5.90 -1.32
CA ILE A 54 15.42 4.97 -2.39
C ILE A 54 14.34 4.88 -3.47
N THR A 55 13.07 4.82 -3.07
CA THR A 55 11.94 4.75 -4.00
C THR A 55 11.82 6.02 -4.84
N VAL A 56 11.90 7.20 -4.22
CA VAL A 56 11.90 8.48 -4.95
C VAL A 56 13.09 8.58 -5.89
N ALA A 57 14.29 8.22 -5.42
CA ALA A 57 15.50 8.22 -6.25
C ALA A 57 15.35 7.32 -7.47
N TYR A 58 14.79 6.11 -7.28
CA TYR A 58 14.49 5.20 -8.37
C TYR A 58 13.49 5.80 -9.37
N ILE A 59 12.37 6.36 -8.89
CA ILE A 59 11.36 7.03 -9.74
C ILE A 59 12.00 8.14 -10.55
N THR A 60 12.74 9.05 -9.91
CA THR A 60 13.40 10.17 -10.59
C THR A 60 14.40 9.69 -11.64
N ALA A 61 15.24 8.70 -11.31
CA ALA A 61 16.23 8.15 -12.23
C ALA A 61 15.57 7.45 -13.42
N ARG A 62 14.48 6.70 -13.20
CA ARG A 62 13.74 6.00 -14.26
C ARG A 62 12.97 6.97 -15.14
N ALA A 63 12.24 7.93 -14.55
CA ALA A 63 11.43 8.90 -15.27
C ALA A 63 12.27 9.81 -16.19
N ARG A 64 13.52 10.09 -15.83
CA ARG A 64 14.47 10.79 -16.71
C ARG A 64 14.74 10.07 -18.03
N ARG A 65 14.64 8.74 -18.04
CA ARG A 65 14.90 7.90 -19.22
C ARG A 65 13.62 7.45 -19.92
N THR A 66 12.51 7.40 -19.18
CA THR A 66 11.23 6.80 -19.60
C THR A 66 10.08 7.54 -18.90
N PRO A 67 9.84 8.83 -19.23
CA PRO A 67 8.90 9.70 -18.50
C PRO A 67 7.45 9.22 -18.54
N GLU A 68 7.05 8.50 -19.59
CA GLU A 68 5.71 7.90 -19.75
C GLU A 68 5.40 6.87 -18.66
N LYS A 69 6.41 6.36 -17.95
CA LYS A 69 6.22 5.49 -16.79
C LYS A 69 5.49 6.18 -15.65
N LEU A 70 5.59 7.49 -15.52
CA LEU A 70 4.89 8.23 -14.47
C LEU A 70 3.37 8.05 -14.59
N ASP A 71 2.82 7.96 -15.80
CA ASP A 71 1.40 7.70 -16.03
C ASP A 71 1.07 6.23 -15.76
N ALA A 72 1.90 5.30 -16.23
CA ALA A 72 1.70 3.87 -15.98
C ALA A 72 1.71 3.53 -14.48
N TRP A 73 2.57 4.22 -13.73
CA TRP A 73 2.69 4.13 -12.27
C TRP A 73 1.61 4.92 -11.53
N GLY A 74 0.80 5.72 -12.22
CA GLY A 74 -0.26 6.52 -11.63
C GLY A 74 0.25 7.63 -10.71
N LEU A 75 1.40 8.21 -11.06
CA LEU A 75 2.01 9.34 -10.35
C LEU A 75 1.62 10.69 -10.98
N SER A 76 1.44 10.74 -12.30
CA SER A 76 1.09 11.94 -13.05
C SER A 76 -0.37 11.98 -13.52
N THR A 77 -1.14 10.91 -13.32
CA THR A 77 -2.53 10.85 -13.74
C THR A 77 -3.41 11.82 -12.92
N PRO A 78 -4.12 12.77 -13.57
CA PRO A 78 -4.99 13.71 -12.87
C PRO A 78 -6.15 13.02 -12.15
N LEU A 79 -6.48 13.50 -10.96
CA LEU A 79 -7.62 13.00 -10.20
C LEU A 79 -8.93 13.59 -10.73
N THR A 80 -9.76 12.73 -11.34
CA THR A 80 -11.11 13.09 -11.75
C THR A 80 -12.05 13.25 -10.53
N PRO A 81 -13.18 13.97 -10.65
CA PRO A 81 -14.18 14.06 -9.57
C PRO A 81 -14.68 12.68 -9.09
N ALA A 82 -14.82 11.72 -10.01
CA ALA A 82 -15.18 10.34 -9.65
C ALA A 82 -14.09 9.66 -8.81
N ALA A 83 -12.82 9.86 -9.15
CA ALA A 83 -11.69 9.34 -8.37
C ALA A 83 -11.66 9.95 -6.96
N TRP A 84 -11.94 11.25 -6.84
CA TRP A 84 -12.07 11.93 -5.55
C TRP A 84 -13.24 11.40 -4.72
N LEU A 85 -14.42 11.24 -5.32
CA LEU A 85 -15.58 10.72 -4.63
C LEU A 85 -15.31 9.31 -4.08
N VAL A 86 -14.77 8.42 -4.92
CA VAL A 86 -14.43 7.06 -4.47
C VAL A 86 -13.35 7.08 -3.40
N PHE A 87 -12.35 7.95 -3.50
CA PHE A 87 -11.35 8.11 -2.44
C PHE A 87 -11.99 8.50 -1.10
N VAL A 88 -12.85 9.51 -1.10
CA VAL A 88 -13.56 9.97 0.11
C VAL A 88 -14.44 8.85 0.68
N LEU A 89 -15.14 8.10 -0.18
CA LEU A 89 -15.96 6.97 0.25
C LEU A 89 -15.12 5.84 0.86
N LEU A 90 -13.99 5.47 0.23
CA LEU A 90 -13.09 4.45 0.75
C LEU A 90 -12.46 4.90 2.08
N LEU A 91 -12.04 6.15 2.19
CA LEU A 91 -11.50 6.71 3.43
C LEU A 91 -12.56 6.71 4.54
N GLY A 92 -13.75 7.21 4.25
CA GLY A 92 -14.87 7.24 5.20
C GLY A 92 -15.27 5.83 5.67
N LEU A 93 -15.44 4.90 4.74
CA LEU A 93 -15.73 3.50 5.05
C LEU A 93 -14.64 2.88 5.93
N SER A 94 -13.38 3.18 5.65
CA SER A 94 -12.24 2.68 6.41
C SER A 94 -12.24 3.20 7.85
N VAL A 95 -12.47 4.51 8.04
CA VAL A 95 -12.58 5.14 9.37
C VAL A 95 -13.76 4.56 10.14
N VAL A 96 -14.95 4.49 9.52
CA VAL A 96 -16.18 3.97 10.15
C VAL A 96 -16.01 2.51 10.54
N SER A 97 -15.43 1.68 9.66
CA SER A 97 -15.20 0.26 9.93
C SER A 97 -14.25 0.05 11.11
N LEU A 98 -13.14 0.79 11.15
CA LEU A 98 -12.19 0.69 12.27
C LEU A 98 -12.80 1.18 13.59
N ALA A 99 -13.54 2.29 13.57
CA ALA A 99 -14.22 2.80 14.77
C ALA A 99 -15.27 1.81 15.28
N ALA A 100 -16.09 1.24 14.39
CA ALA A 100 -17.08 0.23 14.74
C ALA A 100 -16.42 -1.03 15.33
N CYS A 101 -15.39 -1.57 14.67
CA CYS A 101 -14.63 -2.71 15.19
C CYS A 101 -13.97 -2.40 16.53
N GLY A 102 -13.31 -1.24 16.68
CA GLY A 102 -12.69 -0.83 17.94
C GLY A 102 -13.69 -0.66 19.07
N THR A 103 -14.90 -0.18 18.77
CA THR A 103 -16.00 -0.07 19.76
C THR A 103 -16.52 -1.44 20.17
N LEU A 104 -16.71 -2.35 19.21
CA LEU A 104 -17.14 -3.72 19.49
C LEU A 104 -16.12 -4.49 20.35
N ILE A 105 -14.82 -4.20 20.19
CA ILE A 105 -13.75 -4.84 20.96
C ILE A 105 -13.60 -4.21 22.35
N SER A 106 -13.53 -2.88 22.44
CA SER A 106 -13.22 -2.18 23.71
C SER A 106 -14.44 -1.81 24.54
N GLY A 107 -15.64 -1.90 23.98
CA GLY A 107 -16.88 -1.41 24.59
C GLY A 107 -17.02 0.13 24.62
N SER A 108 -16.10 0.88 24.02
CA SER A 108 -16.14 2.35 23.99
C SER A 108 -15.57 2.97 22.71
N VAL A 109 -16.01 4.19 22.38
CA VAL A 109 -15.45 5.00 21.28
C VAL A 109 -14.43 5.99 21.85
N ALA A 110 -13.39 5.53 22.52
CA ALA A 110 -12.36 6.42 23.03
C ALA A 110 -11.34 6.73 21.93
N PHE A 111 -11.35 7.93 21.35
CA PHE A 111 -10.35 8.41 20.39
C PHE A 111 -9.56 9.60 20.93
N ILE A 112 -8.22 9.50 20.94
CA ILE A 112 -7.32 10.61 21.30
C ILE A 112 -6.91 11.31 20.01
N PRO A 113 -7.37 12.55 19.75
CA PRO A 113 -7.08 13.26 18.49
C PRO A 113 -5.60 13.50 18.23
N ALA A 114 -4.76 13.49 19.26
CA ALA A 114 -3.32 13.64 19.12
C ALA A 114 -2.61 12.39 18.57
N HIS A 115 -3.24 11.22 18.57
CA HIS A 115 -2.57 9.98 18.22
C HIS A 115 -2.11 9.89 16.75
N PRO A 116 -2.87 10.34 15.74
CA PRO A 116 -2.36 10.40 14.37
C PRO A 116 -1.09 11.25 14.22
N ALA A 117 -0.98 12.35 14.96
CA ALA A 117 0.23 13.20 14.95
C ALA A 117 1.45 12.48 15.54
N GLN A 118 1.25 11.59 16.52
CA GLN A 118 2.30 10.75 17.10
C GLN A 118 2.78 9.64 16.15
N MET A 119 2.03 9.36 15.08
CA MET A 119 2.35 8.33 14.09
C MET A 119 2.75 8.93 12.73
N ILE A 120 3.08 10.23 12.68
CA ILE A 120 3.45 10.93 11.44
C ILE A 120 4.63 10.27 10.71
N GLU A 121 5.49 9.59 11.45
CA GLU A 121 6.63 8.81 10.97
C GLU A 121 6.24 7.63 10.06
N TYR A 122 4.97 7.22 10.06
CA TYR A 122 4.43 6.21 9.14
C TYR A 122 4.05 6.74 7.76
N ILE A 123 3.87 8.04 7.62
CA ILE A 123 3.51 8.64 6.33
C ILE A 123 4.59 8.31 5.28
N PRO A 124 5.91 8.44 5.57
CA PRO A 124 6.96 7.94 4.71
C PRO A 124 6.78 6.47 4.34
N ALA A 125 6.43 5.60 5.29
CA ALA A 125 6.33 4.15 5.07
C ALA A 125 5.23 3.75 4.07
N ALA A 126 4.15 4.52 3.99
CA ALA A 126 2.99 4.21 3.16
C ALA A 126 3.31 4.29 1.66
N PHE A 127 4.12 5.26 1.26
CA PHE A 127 4.45 5.53 -0.15
C PHE A 127 5.19 4.38 -0.85
N PRO A 128 6.32 3.86 -0.36
CA PRO A 128 7.06 2.79 -1.05
C PRO A 128 6.23 1.51 -1.15
N GLN A 129 5.41 1.22 -0.13
CA GLN A 129 4.49 0.07 -0.16
C GLN A 129 3.44 0.23 -1.25
N GLN A 130 2.80 1.41 -1.36
CA GLN A 130 1.82 1.67 -2.41
C GLN A 130 2.42 1.72 -3.80
N PHE A 131 3.62 2.29 -3.94
CA PHE A 131 4.33 2.32 -5.22
C PHE A 131 4.67 0.90 -5.69
N VAL A 132 5.27 0.07 -4.85
CA VAL A 132 5.59 -1.32 -5.22
C VAL A 132 4.31 -2.12 -5.52
N LEU A 133 3.32 -2.07 -4.64
CA LEU A 133 2.11 -2.89 -4.78
C LEU A 133 1.26 -2.44 -5.98
N CYS A 134 0.97 -1.14 -6.09
CA CYS A 134 0.08 -0.62 -7.12
C CYS A 134 0.84 -0.31 -8.42
N SER A 135 1.84 0.57 -8.36
CA SER A 135 2.51 1.09 -9.55
C SER A 135 3.34 0.05 -10.27
N ILE A 136 3.96 -0.90 -9.56
CA ILE A 136 4.81 -1.92 -10.17
C ILE A 136 4.03 -3.24 -10.33
N LEU A 137 3.66 -3.87 -9.23
CA LEU A 137 3.11 -5.24 -9.26
C LEU A 137 1.75 -5.28 -9.93
N LEU A 138 0.79 -4.48 -9.44
CA LEU A 138 -0.57 -4.48 -9.96
C LEU A 138 -0.63 -3.98 -11.41
N ALA A 139 0.14 -2.95 -11.76
CA ALA A 139 0.25 -2.49 -13.15
C ALA A 139 0.80 -3.59 -14.08
N SER A 140 1.80 -4.37 -13.62
CA SER A 140 2.39 -5.48 -14.37
C SER A 140 1.45 -6.68 -14.48
N LEU A 141 0.81 -7.08 -13.39
CA LEU A 141 -0.12 -8.21 -13.37
C LEU A 141 -1.37 -7.94 -14.22
N ALA A 142 -1.82 -6.69 -14.31
CA ALA A 142 -2.97 -6.29 -15.11
C ALA A 142 -2.78 -6.51 -16.62
N THR A 143 -1.53 -6.67 -17.07
CA THR A 143 -1.24 -6.94 -18.48
C THR A 143 -1.42 -8.43 -18.84
N LEU A 144 -1.46 -9.31 -17.84
CA LEU A 144 -1.56 -10.76 -18.05
C LEU A 144 -2.97 -11.19 -18.47
N PRO A 145 -3.12 -12.11 -19.45
CA PRO A 145 -4.43 -12.59 -19.90
C PRO A 145 -5.32 -13.18 -18.80
N ALA A 146 -4.72 -13.86 -17.81
CA ALA A 146 -5.44 -14.46 -16.68
C ALA A 146 -6.22 -13.42 -15.86
N PHE A 147 -5.70 -12.20 -15.80
CA PHE A 147 -6.22 -11.09 -15.00
C PHE A 147 -7.07 -10.09 -15.79
N ARG A 148 -7.44 -10.41 -17.03
CA ARG A 148 -8.35 -9.58 -17.82
C ARG A 148 -9.70 -9.41 -17.12
N GLY A 149 -10.24 -8.19 -17.21
CA GLY A 149 -11.51 -7.79 -16.59
C GLY A 149 -11.31 -6.92 -15.36
N GLN A 150 -12.41 -6.38 -14.83
CA GLN A 150 -12.37 -5.38 -13.76
C GLN A 150 -12.16 -5.96 -12.36
N TRP A 151 -12.45 -7.26 -12.15
CA TRP A 151 -12.56 -7.83 -10.80
C TRP A 151 -11.57 -8.94 -10.47
N ARG A 152 -11.05 -9.67 -11.46
CA ARG A 152 -10.19 -10.85 -11.23
C ARG A 152 -8.94 -10.49 -10.43
N LEU A 153 -8.22 -9.47 -10.88
CA LEU A 153 -6.99 -9.04 -10.22
C LEU A 153 -7.24 -8.35 -8.87
N PRO A 154 -8.23 -7.45 -8.73
CA PRO A 154 -8.59 -6.94 -7.41
C PRO A 154 -8.95 -8.01 -6.39
N LEU A 155 -9.77 -9.00 -6.75
CA LEU A 155 -10.12 -10.09 -5.84
C LEU A 155 -8.91 -10.94 -5.47
N PHE A 156 -8.06 -11.27 -6.44
CA PHE A 156 -6.81 -11.99 -6.19
C PHE A 156 -5.90 -11.23 -5.23
N VAL A 157 -5.72 -9.93 -5.43
CA VAL A 157 -4.94 -9.07 -4.52
C VAL A 157 -5.58 -9.01 -3.13
N GLY A 158 -6.90 -8.90 -3.03
CA GLY A 158 -7.61 -8.94 -1.74
C GLY A 158 -7.32 -10.22 -0.96
N VAL A 159 -7.37 -11.38 -1.63
CA VAL A 159 -7.04 -12.67 -1.01
C VAL A 159 -5.58 -12.72 -0.56
N LEU A 160 -4.63 -12.32 -1.42
CA LEU A 160 -3.21 -12.28 -1.06
C LEU A 160 -2.93 -11.32 0.09
N PHE A 161 -3.60 -10.16 0.11
CA PHE A 161 -3.46 -9.19 1.19
C PHE A 161 -3.99 -9.77 2.50
N SER A 162 -5.15 -10.42 2.49
CA SER A 162 -5.69 -11.14 3.65
C SER A 162 -4.72 -12.20 4.19
N ILE A 163 -4.18 -13.05 3.31
CA ILE A 163 -3.22 -14.11 3.68
C ILE A 163 -1.91 -13.50 4.21
N ALA A 164 -1.42 -12.41 3.63
CA ALA A 164 -0.21 -11.74 4.11
C ALA A 164 -0.37 -11.27 5.57
N HIS A 165 -1.60 -10.91 5.97
CA HIS A 165 -1.90 -10.46 7.32
C HIS A 165 -2.21 -11.61 8.30
N PHE A 166 -2.32 -12.86 7.82
CA PHE A 166 -2.42 -14.04 8.71
C PHE A 166 -1.20 -14.16 9.63
N TRP A 167 -0.01 -13.78 9.16
CA TRP A 167 1.25 -13.89 9.90
C TRP A 167 1.59 -12.66 10.76
N THR A 168 0.77 -11.61 10.70
CA THR A 168 0.93 -10.39 11.52
C THR A 168 0.97 -10.65 13.04
N PRO A 169 0.15 -11.56 13.62
CA PRO A 169 0.11 -11.83 15.07
C PRO A 169 1.43 -12.35 15.65
N ALA A 170 2.30 -12.97 14.85
CA ALA A 170 3.65 -13.34 15.29
C ALA A 170 4.54 -12.13 15.59
N ARG A 171 4.05 -10.90 15.36
CA ARG A 171 4.80 -9.64 15.48
C ARG A 171 4.07 -8.56 16.29
N ILE A 172 2.78 -8.74 16.60
CA ILE A 172 1.97 -7.81 17.40
C ILE A 172 1.13 -8.65 18.38
N PRO A 173 1.53 -8.74 19.67
CA PRO A 173 0.71 -9.40 20.69
C PRO A 173 -0.69 -8.78 20.75
N GLY A 174 -1.74 -9.60 20.88
CA GLY A 174 -3.12 -9.13 21.00
C GLY A 174 -3.94 -9.17 19.69
N THR A 175 -3.32 -9.27 18.51
CA THR A 175 -4.07 -9.22 17.23
C THR A 175 -5.05 -10.39 17.05
N ILE A 176 -6.35 -10.09 16.91
CA ILE A 176 -7.37 -11.08 16.52
C ILE A 176 -7.22 -11.36 15.02
N VAL A 177 -6.44 -12.39 14.68
CA VAL A 177 -6.09 -12.79 13.31
C VAL A 177 -7.29 -12.79 12.36
N PRO A 178 -8.46 -13.38 12.73
CA PRO A 178 -9.62 -13.38 11.84
C PRO A 178 -10.13 -11.98 11.49
N VAL A 179 -10.15 -11.05 12.44
CA VAL A 179 -10.64 -9.68 12.22
C VAL A 179 -9.73 -8.93 11.25
N GLN A 180 -8.41 -9.02 11.45
CA GLN A 180 -7.47 -8.35 10.56
C GLN A 180 -7.55 -8.92 9.14
N MET A 181 -7.66 -10.24 8.98
CA MET A 181 -7.83 -10.88 7.67
C MET A 181 -9.13 -10.45 6.97
N LEU A 182 -10.23 -10.38 7.73
CA LEU A 182 -11.55 -9.97 7.23
C LEU A 182 -11.58 -8.52 6.78
N ILE A 183 -10.88 -7.62 7.48
CA ILE A 183 -10.80 -6.19 7.11
C ILE A 183 -9.82 -5.98 5.94
N THR A 184 -8.71 -6.70 5.92
CA THR A 184 -7.66 -6.50 4.91
C THR A 184 -8.05 -7.07 3.54
N LEU A 185 -8.92 -8.09 3.48
CA LEU A 185 -9.45 -8.59 2.20
C LEU A 185 -10.15 -7.49 1.36
N PRO A 186 -11.23 -6.85 1.86
CA PRO A 186 -11.91 -5.79 1.11
C PRO A 186 -11.03 -4.54 0.95
N ALA A 187 -10.12 -4.26 1.89
CA ALA A 187 -9.17 -3.15 1.74
C ALA A 187 -8.21 -3.38 0.56
N GLY A 188 -7.61 -4.56 0.46
CA GLY A 188 -6.70 -4.93 -0.62
C GLY A 188 -7.41 -4.97 -1.98
N ALA A 189 -8.61 -5.55 -2.04
CA ALA A 189 -9.42 -5.58 -3.25
C ALA A 189 -9.86 -4.17 -3.68
N GLY A 190 -10.33 -3.34 -2.75
CA GLY A 190 -10.75 -1.98 -3.01
C GLY A 190 -9.61 -1.08 -3.50
N ALA A 191 -8.44 -1.18 -2.86
CA ALA A 191 -7.25 -0.44 -3.29
C ALA A 191 -6.80 -0.86 -4.70
N ALA A 192 -6.76 -2.16 -4.98
CA ALA A 192 -6.39 -2.66 -6.30
C ALA A 192 -7.39 -2.23 -7.38
N TRP A 193 -8.69 -2.33 -7.10
CA TRP A 193 -9.73 -1.87 -8.00
C TRP A 193 -9.62 -0.37 -8.27
N TYR A 194 -9.42 0.45 -7.24
CA TYR A 194 -9.25 1.90 -7.36
C TYR A 194 -8.09 2.24 -8.29
N PHE A 195 -6.91 1.66 -8.04
CA PHE A 195 -5.73 1.93 -8.84
C PHE A 195 -5.94 1.52 -10.30
N LEU A 196 -6.50 0.33 -10.56
CA LEU A 196 -6.74 -0.12 -11.93
C LEU A 196 -7.76 0.76 -12.66
N ARG A 197 -8.75 1.30 -11.94
CA ARG A 197 -9.83 2.11 -12.50
C ARG A 197 -9.43 3.55 -12.79
N PHE A 198 -8.68 4.17 -11.88
CA PHE A 198 -8.36 5.60 -11.91
C PHE A 198 -6.88 5.90 -12.18
N ARG A 199 -6.02 4.86 -12.13
CA ARG A 199 -4.58 4.96 -12.34
C ARG A 199 -3.93 6.06 -11.51
N SER A 200 -4.26 6.12 -10.22
CA SER A 200 -3.58 7.04 -9.30
C SER A 200 -3.29 6.37 -7.97
N ILE A 201 -2.05 6.52 -7.49
CA ILE A 201 -1.64 5.99 -6.17
C ILE A 201 -1.76 7.00 -5.04
N LEU A 202 -1.88 8.29 -5.34
CA LEU A 202 -1.87 9.34 -4.30
C LEU A 202 -3.01 9.14 -3.28
N PRO A 203 -4.26 8.89 -3.70
CA PRO A 203 -5.36 8.70 -2.76
C PRO A 203 -5.20 7.43 -1.94
N LEU A 204 -4.64 6.37 -2.53
CA LEU A 204 -4.34 5.11 -1.83
C LEU A 204 -3.21 5.27 -0.82
N THR A 205 -2.19 6.08 -1.14
CA THR A 205 -1.10 6.43 -0.22
C THR A 205 -1.64 7.22 0.96
N ALA A 206 -2.52 8.20 0.73
CA ALA A 206 -3.18 8.95 1.79
C ALA A 206 -4.06 8.06 2.67
N ILE A 207 -4.90 7.19 2.07
CA ILE A 207 -5.70 6.22 2.83
C ILE A 207 -4.78 5.35 3.68
N HIS A 208 -3.73 4.78 3.10
CA HIS A 208 -2.82 3.90 3.82
C HIS A 208 -2.13 4.61 5.00
N ALA A 209 -1.66 5.84 4.78
CA ALA A 209 -1.02 6.67 5.79
C ALA A 209 -1.96 7.04 6.95
N VAL A 210 -3.26 7.19 6.70
CA VAL A 210 -4.28 7.47 7.73
C VAL A 210 -4.77 6.18 8.40
N PHE A 211 -5.01 5.14 7.62
CA PHE A 211 -5.63 3.89 8.07
C PHE A 211 -4.76 3.17 9.08
N TYR A 212 -3.46 3.11 8.84
CA TYR A 212 -2.56 2.37 9.72
C TYR A 212 -2.53 2.95 11.16
N PRO A 213 -2.31 4.26 11.38
CA PRO A 213 -2.43 4.86 12.71
C PRO A 213 -3.77 4.61 13.40
N LEU A 214 -4.88 4.69 12.66
CA LEU A 214 -6.21 4.45 13.21
C LEU A 214 -6.42 2.99 13.61
N MET A 215 -5.95 2.05 12.79
CA MET A 215 -6.01 0.61 13.09
C MET A 215 -5.17 0.29 14.33
N HIS A 216 -3.96 0.83 14.42
CA HIS A 216 -3.10 0.66 15.59
C HIS A 216 -3.79 1.17 16.86
N TYR A 217 -4.41 2.34 16.79
CA TYR A 217 -5.07 2.96 17.93
C TYR A 217 -6.34 2.24 18.39
N TRP A 218 -7.28 2.00 17.47
CA TRP A 218 -8.61 1.49 17.81
C TRP A 218 -8.66 -0.02 18.01
N ILE A 219 -7.74 -0.76 17.40
CA ILE A 219 -7.73 -2.22 17.47
C ILE A 219 -6.51 -2.70 18.24
N GLU A 220 -5.30 -2.34 17.81
CA GLU A 220 -4.10 -2.94 18.37
C GLU A 220 -3.78 -2.49 19.81
N ARG A 221 -4.15 -1.26 20.20
CA ARG A 221 -3.93 -0.76 21.58
C ARG A 221 -4.97 -1.23 22.59
N GLN A 222 -6.10 -1.77 22.11
CA GLN A 222 -7.21 -2.25 22.96
C GLN A 222 -7.06 -3.73 23.34
N LEU A 223 -6.05 -4.40 22.80
CA LEU A 223 -5.74 -5.83 22.96
C LEU A 223 -4.41 -6.00 23.69
#